data_AF-A0AAD9ZMZ6-F1
#
_entry.id   AF-A0AAD9ZMZ6-F1
#
_cell.length_a   1.000
_cell.length_b   1.000
_cell.length_c   1.000
_cell.angle_alpha   90.00
_cell.angle_beta   90.00
_cell.angle_gamma   90.00
#
_symmetry.space_group_name_H-M   'P 1'
#
loop_
_entity.id
_entity.type
_entity.pdbx_description
1 polymer ?
#
loop_
_entity_poly.entity_id
_entity_poly.type
_entity_poly.pdbx_seq_one_letter_code
_entity_poly.pdbx_strand_id
1 'polypeptide(L)' 'MKGRGIHANAFICTSLLHGLCCVGDWEEAKSLFIEMLNQGVHPTTVTFDVLLDELCKSGKMDEANKL' A
#
# COMPACT_ATOMS: atom_id res chain seq x y z
N MET A 1 -6.48 -11.71 0.46
CA MET A 1 -6.32 -12.61 1.64
C MET A 1 -7.69 -13.00 2.19
N LYS A 2 -8.17 -14.22 1.94
CA LYS A 2 -9.36 -14.78 2.61
C LYS A 2 -8.96 -16.07 3.30
N GLY A 3 -8.88 -16.03 4.63
CA GLY A 3 -8.59 -17.22 5.43
C GLY A 3 -7.86 -16.88 6.71
N ARG A 4 -8.60 -16.96 7.83
CA ARG A 4 -8.22 -16.68 9.23
C ARG A 4 -8.27 -15.19 9.56
N GLY A 5 -9.05 -14.86 10.59
CA GLY A 5 -9.35 -13.51 11.05
C GLY A 5 -8.14 -12.78 11.66
N ILE A 6 -7.11 -12.56 10.87
CA ILE A 6 -6.20 -11.44 11.07
C ILE A 6 -7.03 -10.23 10.68
N HIS A 7 -7.59 -9.54 11.68
CA HIS A 7 -8.17 -8.23 11.46
C HIS A 7 -7.06 -7.40 10.82
N ALA A 8 -7.23 -7.02 9.54
CA ALA A 8 -6.23 -6.27 8.81
C ALA A 8 -5.88 -5.03 9.64
N ASN A 9 -4.67 -5.02 10.18
CA ASN A 9 -4.16 -3.90 10.94
C ASN A 9 -3.44 -3.00 9.94
N ALA A 10 -3.69 -1.70 9.97
CA ALA A 10 -3.05 -0.71 9.11
C ALA A 10 -1.51 -0.88 9.11
N PHE A 11 -0.93 -1.26 10.26
CA PHE A 11 0.50 -1.55 10.38
C PHE A 11 0.97 -2.76 9.53
N ILE A 12 0.23 -3.87 9.56
CA ILE A 12 0.57 -5.09 8.80
C ILE A 12 0.46 -4.81 7.31
N CYS A 13 -0.63 -4.17 6.89
CA CYS A 13 -0.85 -3.82 5.50
C CYS A 13 0.19 -2.80 5.00
N THR A 14 0.58 -1.82 5.81
CA THR A 14 1.66 -0.88 5.49
C THR A 14 3.01 -1.58 5.32
N SER A 15 3.31 -2.57 6.17
CA SER A 15 4.55 -3.34 6.06
C SER A 15 4.58 -4.20 4.78
N LEU A 16 3.44 -4.80 4.41
CA LEU A 16 3.30 -5.55 3.16
C LEU A 16 3.36 -4.62 1.94
N LEU A 17 2.70 -3.47 1.97
CA LEU A 17 2.80 -2.44 0.94
C LEU A 17 4.25 -2.04 0.69
N HIS A 18 5.00 -1.75 1.76
CA HIS A 18 6.41 -1.42 1.65
C HIS A 18 7.21 -2.53 0.98
N GLY A 19 6.99 -3.79 1.39
CA GLY A 19 7.65 -4.94 0.75
C GLY A 19 7.35 -5.06 -0.74
N LEU A 20 6.08 -4.89 -1.14
CA LEU A 20 5.63 -4.93 -2.54
C LEU A 20 6.23 -3.77 -3.35
N CYS A 21 6.24 -2.57 -2.77
CA CYS A 21 6.90 -1.39 -3.31
C CYS A 21 8.40 -1.64 -3.56
N CYS A 22 9.14 -2.15 -2.58
CA CYS A 22 10.57 -2.41 -2.71
C CYS A 22 10.94 -3.44 -3.79
N VAL A 23 10.05 -4.39 -4.09
CA VAL A 23 10.26 -5.36 -5.18
C VAL A 23 9.72 -4.86 -6.53
N GLY A 24 9.18 -3.63 -6.58
CA GLY A 24 8.65 -2.99 -7.78
C GLY A 24 7.25 -3.47 -8.19
N ASP A 25 6.59 -4.29 -7.38
CA ASP A 25 5.26 -4.85 -7.66
C ASP A 25 4.15 -3.87 -7.26
N TRP A 26 4.06 -2.79 -8.04
CA TRP A 26 3.09 -1.72 -7.81
C TRP A 26 1.64 -2.16 -7.97
N GLU A 27 1.35 -3.09 -8.87
CA GLU A 27 -0.03 -3.53 -9.10
C GLU A 27 -0.57 -4.27 -7.87
N GLU A 28 0.22 -5.16 -7.28
CA GLU A 28 -0.16 -5.84 -6.04
C GLU A 28 -0.19 -4.86 -4.86
N ALA A 29 0.76 -3.92 -4.78
CA ALA A 29 0.74 -2.86 -3.76
C ALA A 29 -0.56 -2.03 -3.84
N LYS A 30 -0.94 -1.59 -5.03
CA LYS A 30 -2.17 -0.83 -5.26
C LYS A 30 -3.42 -1.64 -4.92
N SER A 31 -3.45 -2.92 -5.29
CA SER A 31 -4.53 -3.85 -4.93
C SER A 31 -4.69 -3.94 -3.41
N LEU A 32 -3.58 -4.12 -2.67
CA LEU A 32 -3.58 -4.16 -1.21
C LEU A 32 -4.04 -2.84 -0.59
N PHE A 33 -3.59 -1.70 -1.12
CA PHE A 33 -4.01 -0.38 -0.67
C PHE A 33 -5.53 -0.17 -0.82
N ILE A 34 -6.09 -0.57 -1.97
CA ILE A 34 -7.54 -0.51 -2.21
C ILE A 34 -8.30 -1.44 -1.26
N GLU A 35 -7.78 -2.65 -1.02
CA GLU A 35 -8.39 -3.58 -0.07
C GLU A 35 -8.40 -3.04 1.36
N MET A 36 -7.33 -2.34 1.80
CA MET A 36 -7.32 -1.65 3.09
C MET A 36 -8.50 -0.68 3.21
N LEU A 37 -8.69 0.17 2.19
CA LEU A 37 -9.78 1.14 2.15
C LEU A 37 -11.15 0.46 2.19
N ASN A 38 -11.33 -0.60 1.39
CA ASN A 38 -12.59 -1.35 1.31
C ASN A 38 -12.93 -2.06 2.63
N GLN A 39 -11.93 -2.48 3.40
CA GLN A 39 -12.11 -3.10 4.71
C GLN A 39 -12.25 -2.08 5.86
N GLY A 40 -12.26 -0.78 5.57
CA GLY A 40 -12.30 0.28 6.58
C GLY A 40 -11.00 0.41 7.38
N VAL A 41 -9.91 -0.16 6.88
CA VAL A 41 -8.56 0.00 7.45
C VAL A 41 -7.95 1.25 6.84
N HIS A 42 -7.95 2.33 7.61
CA HIS A 42 -7.44 3.60 7.13
C HIS A 42 -5.90 3.55 6.98
N PRO A 43 -5.37 3.88 5.79
CA PRO A 43 -3.95 4.12 5.61
C PRO A 43 -3.46 5.23 6.57
N THR A 44 -2.23 5.09 7.04
CA THR A 44 -1.60 6.06 7.93
C THR A 44 -0.68 6.97 7.11
N THR A 45 -0.17 8.05 7.72
CA THR A 45 0.88 8.89 7.11
C THR A 45 2.06 8.06 6.60
N VAL A 46 2.51 7.08 7.39
CA VAL A 46 3.60 6.16 7.01
C VAL A 46 3.25 5.37 5.74
N THR A 47 1.98 5.00 5.57
CA THR A 47 1.51 4.31 4.36
C THR A 47 1.68 5.19 3.13
N PHE A 48 1.28 6.45 3.21
CA PHE A 48 1.43 7.40 2.10
C PHE A 48 2.89 7.75 1.82
N ASP A 49 3.70 7.96 2.87
CA ASP A 49 5.13 8.24 2.72
C ASP A 49 5.84 7.14 1.94
N VAL A 50 5.56 5.87 2.27
CA VAL A 50 6.09 4.70 1.54
C VAL A 50 5.67 4.68 0.08
N LEU A 51 4.37 4.89 -0.20
CA LEU A 51 3.85 4.82 -1.57
C LEU A 51 4.43 5.97 -2.41
N LEU A 52 4.46 7.19 -1.88
CA LEU A 52 4.99 8.36 -2.57
C LEU A 52 6.49 8.24 -2.84
N ASP A 53 7.28 7.82 -1.85
CA ASP A 53 8.72 7.65 -2.00
C ASP A 53 9.05 6.63 -3.10
N GLU A 54 8.40 5.46 -3.08
CA GLU A 54 8.64 4.42 -4.08
C GLU A 54 8.16 4.84 -5.48
N LEU A 55 6.99 5.45 -5.59
CA LEU A 55 6.46 5.92 -6.87
C LEU A 55 7.35 7.00 -7.50
N CYS A 56 7.83 7.95 -6.69
CA CYS A 56 8.77 8.97 -7.15
C CYS A 56 10.08 8.34 -7.63
N LYS A 57 10.65 7.39 -6.87
CA LYS A 57 11.87 6.67 -7.24
C LYS A 57 11.71 5.84 -8.51
N SER A 58 10.53 5.27 -8.70
CA SER A 58 10.16 4.46 -9.87
C SER A 58 9.73 5.30 -11.09
N GLY A 59 9.72 6.63 -10.98
CA GLY A 59 9.28 7.54 -12.06
C GLY A 59 7.77 7.52 -12.35
N LYS A 60 6.97 6.94 -11.45
CA LYS A 60 5.52 6.76 -11.56
C LYS A 60 4.77 7.98 -10.98
N MET A 61 5.05 9.15 -11.54
CA MET A 61 4.56 10.43 -11.02
C MET A 61 3.04 10.59 -11.18
N ASP A 62 2.45 10.01 -12.22
CA ASP A 62 1.00 10.06 -12.46
C ASP A 62 0.23 9.26 -11.41
N GLU A 63 0.81 8.17 -10.92
CA GLU A 63 0.29 7.39 -9.81
C GLU A 63 0.48 8.13 -8.48
N ALA A 64 1.64 8.76 -8.26
CA ALA A 64 1.90 9.53 -7.04
C ALA A 64 0.92 10.69 -6.86
N ASN A 65 0.56 11.37 -7.96
CA ASN A 65 -0.42 12.45 -7.95
C ASN A 65 -1.88 12.00 -7.68
N LYS A 66 -2.18 10.70 -7.75
CA LYS A 66 -3.53 10.14 -7.52
C LYS A 66 -3.73 9.63 -6.10
N LEU A 67 -2.67 9.54 -5.30
CA LEU A 67 -2.73 9.19 -3.88
C LEU A 67 -3.23 10.37 -3.05
#